data_AF-A0A0N1I1S1-F1
#
_entry.id   AF-A0A0N1I1S1-F1
#
_cell.length_a   1.000
_cell.length_b   1.000
_cell.length_c   1.000
_cell.angle_alpha   90.00
_cell.angle_beta   90.00
_cell.angle_gamma   90.00
#
_symmetry.space_group_name_H-M   'P 1'
#
loop_
_entity.id
_entity.type
_entity.pdbx_description
1 polymer ?
#
loop_
_entity_poly.entity_id
_entity_poly.type
_entity_poly.pdbx_seq_one_letter_code
_entity_poly.pdbx_strand_id
1 'polypeptide(L)'
;MPGTGVSAPEEVSSAPSADGDSYGLLYDGTRFRVPDTMSVMTALLAPKSWRSPSTLVWVAAWLAVGMTGYFYFTGTLPLWFFCAQFVFWRLAYNSGIGAILHYQSRYGSFLKFYRRTVLGHRWARRLLEASVVLADNTEYRVSKFPDEFNAWMLFRQIENVVLANDLVSYCVLSVVCCEELSLTSPVDLLCFFFGCATIAFALWCKSDAHRVVGDFAWYWGDFFFLLDKSLTFDGIFQMFPHPMYTVGYAFMYGVPVMTKSYTLFYMSLFGHLCQLAFLAFVENPHIDRTYNVLSAPTPEELQRNAVLYGNGKDAYLEQNELVVFMHFDIFRASDLLLALTAVYLVATLLLPLPLWIYAAHAFAWRLFHNGFLGYILKMESQDKWFSLHYANPQAAFNNWKRIYNASVTITNLSYCLCAIKYFTWVMPLCGGGEARCFVMIVGALLVGINAYVSWSVYEAIGDYGYFYGDFFIEDAPAKLNYSGVYRYLNNPDSSLGMSAYYGVALISGSPTVLVVAVISHSIAKLFEVVVEEPHMRRLYGDQLREAGGMQTELIRRVKTSKLEYEKKMRLLRSKLDCKKAD
;
A
#
# COMPACT_ATOMS: atom_id res chain seq x y z
N MET A 1 -36.02 53.63 -0.86
CA MET A 1 -36.53 52.51 -1.67
C MET A 1 -35.38 51.57 -1.97
N PRO A 2 -35.62 50.25 -1.98
CA PRO A 2 -34.67 49.24 -1.50
C PRO A 2 -33.97 48.42 -2.61
N GLY A 3 -32.91 47.70 -2.22
CA GLY A 3 -32.50 46.41 -2.81
C GLY A 3 -31.35 46.46 -3.82
N THR A 4 -30.18 45.93 -3.46
CA THR A 4 -29.83 44.51 -3.64
C THR A 4 -28.46 44.26 -2.99
N GLY A 5 -28.45 43.60 -1.84
CA GLY A 5 -27.25 43.05 -1.24
C GLY A 5 -26.83 41.80 -2.02
N VAL A 6 -25.56 41.76 -2.41
CA VAL A 6 -24.92 40.57 -2.98
C VAL A 6 -24.64 39.62 -1.81
N SER A 7 -25.41 38.54 -1.72
CA SER A 7 -25.21 37.46 -0.75
C SER A 7 -23.92 36.69 -1.08
N ALA A 8 -23.07 36.53 -0.07
CA ALA A 8 -21.95 35.60 -0.08
C ALA A 8 -22.41 34.17 -0.38
N PRO A 9 -21.56 33.29 -0.95
CA PRO A 9 -21.89 31.88 -1.09
C PRO A 9 -22.11 31.28 0.29
N GLU A 10 -23.26 30.63 0.50
CA GLU A 10 -23.54 29.85 1.70
C GLU A 10 -22.43 28.82 1.93
N GLU A 11 -21.72 28.94 3.05
CA GLU A 11 -20.98 27.83 3.63
C GLU A 11 -21.95 26.67 3.82
N VAL A 12 -21.70 25.56 3.11
CA VAL A 12 -22.41 24.30 3.34
C VAL A 12 -22.06 23.82 4.75
N SER A 13 -22.90 24.21 5.70
CA SER A 13 -22.86 23.77 7.10
C SER A 13 -22.92 22.24 7.16
N SER A 14 -21.77 21.61 7.38
CA SER A 14 -21.65 20.18 7.71
C SER A 14 -22.07 19.96 9.16
N ALA A 15 -23.38 20.00 9.42
CA ALA A 15 -23.93 19.44 10.63
C ALA A 15 -24.00 17.91 10.45
N PRO A 16 -23.42 17.10 11.35
CA PRO A 16 -23.55 15.65 11.26
C PRO A 16 -25.02 15.28 11.47
N SER A 17 -25.66 14.70 10.45
CA SER A 17 -27.03 14.21 10.56
C SER A 17 -27.07 13.03 11.52
N ALA A 18 -27.71 13.24 12.67
CA ALA A 18 -28.10 12.18 13.57
C ALA A 18 -29.31 11.42 13.00
N ASP A 19 -29.06 10.45 12.11
CA ASP A 19 -29.83 9.20 11.98
C ASP A 19 -29.13 8.27 10.97
N GLY A 20 -29.30 6.95 11.11
CA GLY A 20 -28.58 5.90 10.37
C GLY A 20 -28.83 5.80 8.85
N ASP A 21 -29.30 6.86 8.19
CA ASP A 21 -29.63 6.88 6.77
C ASP A 21 -28.46 7.39 5.91
N SER A 22 -28.01 6.55 4.96
CA SER A 22 -26.95 6.91 4.01
C SER A 22 -27.54 7.53 2.74
N TYR A 23 -27.02 8.68 2.32
CA TYR A 23 -27.45 9.38 1.10
C TYR A 23 -26.38 9.28 0.00
N GLY A 24 -26.82 8.94 -1.21
CA GLY A 24 -25.99 8.93 -2.41
C GLY A 24 -26.15 10.24 -3.17
N LEU A 25 -25.06 10.72 -3.76
CA LEU A 25 -24.96 11.92 -4.60
C LEU A 25 -24.60 11.51 -6.03
N LEU A 26 -25.46 11.84 -6.98
CA LEU A 26 -25.20 11.67 -8.40
C LEU A 26 -24.32 12.81 -8.94
N TYR A 27 -23.73 12.60 -10.12
CA TYR A 27 -22.91 13.62 -10.79
C TYR A 27 -23.67 14.92 -11.15
N ASP A 28 -25.01 14.84 -11.25
CA ASP A 28 -25.87 16.02 -11.47
C ASP A 28 -26.24 16.75 -10.17
N GLY A 29 -25.73 16.29 -9.01
CA GLY A 29 -26.02 16.84 -7.69
C GLY A 29 -27.28 16.28 -7.04
N THR A 30 -28.02 15.38 -7.69
CA THR A 30 -29.22 14.76 -7.12
C THR A 30 -28.86 13.86 -5.94
N ARG A 31 -29.56 14.06 -4.82
CA ARG A 31 -29.44 13.23 -3.61
C ARG A 31 -30.54 12.17 -3.58
N PHE A 32 -30.19 10.93 -3.26
CA PHE A 32 -31.14 9.83 -3.08
C PHE A 32 -30.77 8.98 -1.86
N ARG A 33 -31.76 8.31 -1.26
CA ARG A 33 -31.52 7.39 -0.14
C ARG A 33 -30.93 6.09 -0.66
N VAL A 34 -29.79 5.68 -0.10
CA VAL A 34 -29.12 4.42 -0.42
C VAL A 34 -29.56 3.37 0.61
N PRO A 35 -30.25 2.29 0.20
CA PRO A 35 -30.67 1.24 1.12
C PRO A 35 -29.48 0.37 1.52
N ASP A 36 -29.56 -0.21 2.72
CA ASP A 36 -28.55 -1.16 3.19
C ASP A 36 -28.61 -2.44 2.36
N THR A 37 -27.45 -2.84 1.85
CA THR A 37 -27.30 -4.06 1.09
C THR A 37 -26.90 -5.23 1.98
N MET A 38 -27.19 -6.45 1.54
CA MET A 38 -26.65 -7.63 2.21
C MET A 38 -25.18 -7.82 1.87
N SER A 39 -24.36 -8.06 2.90
CA SER A 39 -22.99 -8.55 2.75
C SER A 39 -22.98 -10.00 2.23
N VAL A 40 -21.87 -10.46 1.64
CA VAL A 40 -21.70 -11.85 1.18
C VAL A 40 -21.98 -12.85 2.31
N MET A 41 -21.48 -12.57 3.51
CA MET A 41 -21.60 -13.49 4.65
C MET A 41 -23.06 -13.59 5.11
N THR A 42 -23.76 -12.45 5.19
CA THR A 42 -25.19 -12.44 5.51
C THR A 42 -26.00 -13.14 4.42
N ALA A 43 -25.63 -12.94 3.15
CA ALA A 43 -26.26 -13.60 2.01
C ALA A 43 -26.04 -15.12 2.01
N LEU A 44 -24.95 -15.67 2.56
CA LEU A 44 -24.81 -17.13 2.70
C LEU A 44 -25.69 -17.70 3.83
N LEU A 45 -25.92 -16.94 4.89
CA LEU A 45 -26.60 -17.44 6.09
C LEU A 45 -28.12 -17.22 6.07
N ALA A 46 -28.62 -16.24 5.30
CA ALA A 46 -30.02 -15.86 5.32
C ALA A 46 -30.88 -16.72 4.36
N PRO A 47 -31.92 -17.44 4.81
CA PRO A 47 -32.71 -18.32 3.93
C PRO A 47 -33.37 -17.63 2.72
N LYS A 48 -33.65 -16.32 2.80
CA LYS A 48 -34.26 -15.56 1.70
C LYS A 48 -33.29 -15.31 0.53
N SER A 49 -32.00 -15.16 0.78
CA SER A 49 -31.00 -14.94 -0.28
C SER A 49 -30.86 -16.16 -1.18
N TRP A 50 -31.08 -17.37 -0.66
CA TRP A 50 -31.03 -18.63 -1.41
C TRP A 50 -32.18 -18.77 -2.44
N ARG A 51 -33.16 -17.86 -2.42
CA ARG A 51 -34.17 -17.75 -3.48
C ARG A 51 -33.73 -16.83 -4.62
N SER A 52 -32.70 -16.00 -4.42
CA SER A 52 -32.20 -15.11 -5.45
C SER A 52 -31.49 -15.93 -6.55
N PRO A 53 -31.82 -15.73 -7.84
CA PRO A 53 -31.13 -16.36 -8.95
C PRO A 53 -29.62 -16.09 -8.93
N SER A 54 -29.20 -14.86 -8.61
CA SER A 54 -27.76 -14.55 -8.57
C SER A 54 -27.05 -15.31 -7.47
N THR A 55 -27.66 -15.45 -6.28
CA THR A 55 -27.10 -16.24 -5.19
C THR A 55 -26.87 -17.69 -5.61
N LEU A 56 -27.86 -18.29 -6.25
CA LEU A 56 -27.76 -19.66 -6.76
C LEU A 56 -26.68 -19.79 -7.83
N VAL A 57 -26.55 -18.81 -8.74
CA VAL A 57 -25.54 -18.82 -9.81
C VAL A 57 -24.13 -18.79 -9.23
N TRP A 58 -23.84 -17.87 -8.30
CA TRP A 58 -22.48 -17.79 -7.77
C TRP A 58 -22.13 -18.96 -6.84
N VAL A 59 -23.10 -19.50 -6.07
CA VAL A 59 -22.90 -20.73 -5.29
C VAL A 59 -22.69 -21.95 -6.20
N ALA A 60 -23.45 -22.07 -7.29
CA ALA A 60 -23.26 -23.16 -8.25
C ALA A 60 -21.91 -23.06 -8.97
N ALA A 61 -21.49 -21.85 -9.36
CA ALA A 61 -20.17 -21.62 -9.94
C ALA A 61 -19.06 -21.98 -8.94
N TRP A 62 -19.21 -21.56 -7.68
CA TRP A 62 -18.31 -21.92 -6.59
C TRP A 62 -18.18 -23.45 -6.46
N LEU A 63 -19.29 -24.18 -6.37
CA LEU A 63 -19.29 -25.64 -6.29
C LEU A 63 -18.63 -26.27 -7.53
N ALA A 64 -18.91 -25.76 -8.74
CA ALA A 64 -18.31 -26.25 -9.97
C ALA A 64 -16.78 -26.11 -9.96
N VAL A 65 -16.25 -24.94 -9.56
CA VAL A 65 -14.81 -24.73 -9.41
C VAL A 65 -14.24 -25.63 -8.31
N GLY A 66 -14.90 -25.72 -7.16
CA GLY A 66 -14.48 -26.60 -6.06
C GLY A 66 -14.37 -28.07 -6.45
N MET A 67 -15.37 -28.58 -7.18
CA MET A 67 -15.40 -29.97 -7.67
C MET A 67 -14.26 -30.30 -8.64
N THR A 68 -13.63 -29.31 -9.28
CA THR A 68 -12.49 -29.61 -10.16
C THR A 68 -11.33 -30.27 -9.43
N GLY A 69 -11.16 -30.00 -8.13
CA GLY A 69 -10.13 -30.65 -7.31
C GLY A 69 -10.27 -32.17 -7.22
N TYR A 70 -11.50 -32.71 -7.30
CA TYR A 70 -11.73 -34.15 -7.35
C TYR A 70 -11.01 -34.81 -8.54
N PHE A 71 -11.02 -34.14 -9.69
CA PHE A 71 -10.38 -34.64 -10.91
C PHE A 71 -8.85 -34.65 -10.85
N TYR A 72 -8.23 -33.92 -9.90
CA TYR A 72 -6.80 -34.08 -9.63
C TYR A 72 -6.51 -35.42 -8.97
N PHE A 73 -7.26 -35.74 -7.91
CA PHE A 73 -7.06 -36.96 -7.13
C PHE A 73 -7.45 -38.23 -7.90
N THR A 74 -8.32 -38.14 -8.90
CA THR A 74 -8.59 -39.26 -9.83
C THR A 74 -7.58 -39.36 -10.98
N GLY A 75 -6.57 -38.48 -11.05
CA GLY A 75 -5.55 -38.46 -12.09
C GLY A 75 -6.04 -37.95 -13.45
N THR A 76 -7.25 -37.38 -13.52
CA THR A 76 -7.84 -36.89 -14.77
C THR A 76 -7.25 -35.55 -15.20
N LEU A 77 -7.00 -34.63 -14.25
CA LEU A 77 -6.50 -33.29 -14.53
C LEU A 77 -5.11 -33.05 -13.93
N PRO A 78 -4.14 -32.53 -14.70
CA PRO A 78 -2.78 -32.25 -14.22
C PRO A 78 -2.70 -30.94 -13.42
N LEU A 79 -1.64 -30.77 -12.63
CA LEU A 79 -1.39 -29.57 -11.79
C LEU A 79 -1.47 -28.24 -12.57
N TRP A 80 -0.96 -28.21 -13.81
CA TRP A 80 -0.98 -26.98 -14.62
C TRP A 80 -2.40 -26.48 -14.92
N PHE A 81 -3.40 -27.37 -14.97
CA PHE A 81 -4.79 -26.98 -15.15
C PHE A 81 -5.27 -26.11 -14.00
N PHE A 82 -4.93 -26.47 -12.75
CA PHE A 82 -5.32 -25.71 -11.57
C PHE A 82 -4.58 -24.37 -11.48
N CYS A 83 -3.34 -24.31 -11.96
CA CYS A 83 -2.63 -23.04 -12.14
C CYS A 83 -3.36 -22.15 -13.15
N ALA A 84 -3.74 -22.69 -14.32
CA ALA A 84 -4.47 -21.96 -15.35
C ALA A 84 -5.87 -21.52 -14.88
N GLN A 85 -6.57 -22.37 -14.12
CA GLN A 85 -7.86 -22.06 -13.53
C GLN A 85 -7.76 -20.90 -12.53
N PHE A 86 -6.77 -20.91 -11.65
CA PHE A 86 -6.51 -19.79 -10.74
C PHE A 86 -6.15 -18.50 -11.51
N VAL A 87 -5.24 -18.59 -12.50
CA VAL A 87 -4.86 -17.44 -13.33
C VAL A 87 -6.07 -16.85 -14.05
N PHE A 88 -6.96 -17.68 -14.59
CA PHE A 88 -8.19 -17.22 -15.25
C PHE A 88 -9.06 -16.39 -14.31
N TRP A 89 -9.38 -16.90 -13.12
CA TRP A 89 -10.22 -16.16 -12.18
C TRP A 89 -9.53 -14.93 -11.59
N ARG A 90 -8.22 -15.01 -11.38
CA ARG A 90 -7.41 -13.87 -10.95
C ARG A 90 -7.43 -12.73 -11.96
N LEU A 91 -7.26 -13.06 -13.25
CA LEU A 91 -7.34 -12.07 -14.34
C LEU A 91 -8.77 -11.57 -14.54
N ALA A 92 -9.79 -12.42 -14.40
CA ALA A 92 -11.18 -11.99 -14.42
C ALA A 92 -11.47 -10.98 -13.30
N TYR A 93 -10.93 -11.23 -12.11
CA TYR A 93 -11.02 -10.31 -10.98
C TYR A 93 -10.25 -9.02 -11.26
N ASN A 94 -8.92 -9.06 -11.36
CA ASN A 94 -8.13 -7.84 -11.37
C ASN A 94 -8.15 -7.10 -12.73
N SER A 95 -8.05 -7.82 -13.85
CA SER A 95 -8.07 -7.20 -15.19
C SER A 95 -9.48 -7.04 -15.73
N GLY A 96 -10.37 -8.03 -15.54
CA GLY A 96 -11.75 -7.99 -16.03
C GLY A 96 -12.59 -6.93 -15.31
N ILE A 97 -12.71 -7.04 -13.97
CA ILE A 97 -13.40 -6.01 -13.17
C ILE A 97 -12.68 -4.67 -13.28
N GLY A 98 -11.34 -4.69 -13.26
CA GLY A 98 -10.51 -3.49 -13.48
C GLY A 98 -10.86 -2.74 -14.77
N ALA A 99 -11.01 -3.44 -15.89
CA ALA A 99 -11.42 -2.84 -17.15
C ALA A 99 -12.85 -2.26 -17.07
N ILE A 100 -13.80 -3.02 -16.50
CA ILE A 100 -15.19 -2.55 -16.32
C ILE A 100 -15.22 -1.23 -15.53
N LEU A 101 -14.53 -1.19 -14.40
CA LEU A 101 -14.45 -0.02 -13.53
C LEU A 101 -13.71 1.14 -14.19
N HIS A 102 -12.58 0.88 -14.85
CA HIS A 102 -11.81 1.91 -15.56
C HIS A 102 -12.65 2.62 -16.63
N TYR A 103 -13.36 1.86 -17.48
CA TYR A 103 -14.22 2.43 -18.51
C TYR A 103 -15.53 3.02 -17.97
N GLN A 104 -16.02 2.52 -16.83
CA GLN A 104 -17.15 3.11 -16.13
C GLN A 104 -16.78 4.49 -15.57
N SER A 105 -15.68 4.60 -14.83
CA SER A 105 -15.25 5.87 -14.22
C SER A 105 -14.92 6.96 -15.25
N ARG A 106 -14.45 6.61 -16.46
CA ARG A 106 -14.08 7.61 -17.48
C ARG A 106 -15.21 7.96 -18.44
N TYR A 107 -16.06 7.00 -18.79
CA TYR A 107 -17.01 7.14 -19.91
C TYR A 107 -18.45 6.74 -19.56
N GLY A 108 -18.72 6.29 -18.33
CA GLY A 108 -20.02 5.75 -17.94
C GLY A 108 -20.42 4.49 -18.72
N SER A 109 -19.43 3.69 -19.15
CA SER A 109 -19.65 2.60 -20.11
C SER A 109 -20.55 1.50 -19.57
N PHE A 110 -20.39 1.13 -18.30
CA PHE A 110 -21.22 0.10 -17.68
C PHE A 110 -22.65 0.60 -17.44
N LEU A 111 -22.81 1.87 -17.08
CA LEU A 111 -24.12 2.53 -16.99
C LEU A 111 -24.84 2.54 -18.35
N LYS A 112 -24.13 2.86 -19.43
CA LYS A 112 -24.67 2.78 -20.81
C LYS A 112 -25.06 1.36 -21.18
N PHE A 113 -24.24 0.37 -20.83
CA PHE A 113 -24.55 -1.05 -21.02
C PHE A 113 -25.82 -1.46 -20.25
N TYR A 114 -25.95 -1.05 -18.99
CA TYR A 114 -27.14 -1.28 -18.18
C TYR A 114 -28.40 -0.67 -18.83
N ARG A 115 -28.34 0.61 -19.24
CA ARG A 115 -29.46 1.30 -19.92
C ARG A 115 -29.86 0.60 -21.22
N ARG A 116 -28.91 0.17 -22.03
CA ARG A 116 -29.19 -0.52 -23.30
C ARG A 116 -29.77 -1.92 -23.08
N THR A 117 -29.19 -2.70 -22.16
CA THR A 117 -29.48 -4.13 -22.03
C THR A 117 -30.61 -4.38 -21.05
N VAL A 118 -30.47 -3.89 -19.81
CA VAL A 118 -31.41 -4.20 -18.71
C VAL A 118 -32.70 -3.39 -18.84
N LEU A 119 -32.62 -2.09 -19.14
CA LEU A 119 -33.84 -1.31 -19.36
C LEU A 119 -34.51 -1.68 -20.69
N GLY A 120 -33.73 -2.04 -21.71
CA GLY A 120 -34.23 -2.46 -23.03
C GLY A 120 -34.97 -3.80 -23.05
N HIS A 121 -34.68 -4.71 -22.10
CA HIS A 121 -35.27 -6.05 -22.09
C HIS A 121 -36.00 -6.37 -20.79
N ARG A 122 -37.30 -6.70 -20.88
CA ARG A 122 -38.13 -7.03 -19.71
C ARG A 122 -37.61 -8.21 -18.90
N TRP A 123 -37.05 -9.23 -19.56
CA TRP A 123 -36.52 -10.42 -18.88
C TRP A 123 -35.28 -10.08 -18.04
N ALA A 124 -34.38 -9.23 -18.55
CA ALA A 124 -33.16 -8.82 -17.85
C ALA A 124 -33.49 -7.95 -16.63
N ARG A 125 -34.49 -7.06 -16.76
CA ARG A 125 -35.02 -6.28 -15.63
C ARG A 125 -35.57 -7.16 -14.53
N ARG A 126 -36.45 -8.12 -14.87
CA ARG A 126 -37.02 -9.08 -13.90
C ARG A 126 -35.96 -9.94 -13.24
N LEU A 127 -34.94 -10.35 -14.01
CA LEU A 127 -33.83 -11.12 -13.46
C LEU A 127 -33.04 -10.31 -12.44
N LEU A 128 -32.75 -9.04 -12.73
CA LEU A 128 -32.06 -8.15 -11.78
C LEU A 128 -32.93 -7.91 -10.53
N GLU A 129 -34.22 -7.64 -10.70
CA GLU A 129 -35.15 -7.45 -9.58
C GLU A 129 -35.25 -8.68 -8.67
N ALA A 130 -35.27 -9.88 -9.25
CA ALA A 130 -35.26 -11.14 -8.50
C ALA A 130 -33.89 -11.45 -7.86
N SER A 131 -32.81 -10.88 -8.38
CA SER A 131 -31.44 -11.18 -7.96
C SER A 131 -31.00 -10.34 -6.76
N VAL A 132 -31.48 -9.10 -6.65
CA VAL A 132 -31.05 -8.16 -5.61
C VAL A 132 -31.87 -8.40 -4.34
N VAL A 133 -31.17 -8.64 -3.22
CA VAL A 133 -31.79 -8.76 -1.89
C VAL A 133 -31.21 -7.69 -0.98
N LEU A 134 -32.08 -6.82 -0.45
CA LEU A 134 -31.74 -5.74 0.47
C LEU A 134 -31.72 -6.26 1.92
N ALA A 135 -30.93 -5.63 2.79
CA ALA A 135 -30.74 -6.07 4.17
C ALA A 135 -32.02 -5.92 5.02
N ASP A 136 -32.80 -4.88 4.75
CA ASP A 136 -34.11 -4.63 5.37
C ASP A 136 -35.22 -5.58 4.86
N ASN A 137 -34.87 -6.51 3.96
CA ASN A 137 -35.79 -7.42 3.29
C ASN A 137 -36.89 -6.73 2.47
N THR A 138 -36.70 -5.47 2.07
CA THR A 138 -37.63 -4.80 1.18
C THR A 138 -37.48 -5.29 -0.26
N GLU A 139 -38.57 -5.28 -1.02
CA GLU A 139 -38.55 -5.67 -2.43
C GLU A 139 -37.85 -4.60 -3.26
N TYR A 140 -36.71 -4.97 -3.84
CA TYR A 140 -35.99 -4.12 -4.78
C TYR A 140 -36.73 -4.04 -6.12
N ARG A 141 -36.99 -2.80 -6.56
CA ARG A 141 -37.60 -2.52 -7.87
C ARG A 141 -36.78 -1.48 -8.59
N VAL A 142 -36.45 -1.74 -9.85
CA VAL A 142 -35.60 -0.87 -10.68
C VAL A 142 -36.19 0.54 -10.80
N SER A 143 -37.51 0.67 -10.82
CA SER A 143 -38.19 1.97 -10.95
C SER A 143 -38.07 2.88 -9.72
N LYS A 144 -37.61 2.38 -8.56
CA LYS A 144 -37.51 3.15 -7.32
C LYS A 144 -36.16 3.82 -7.11
N PHE A 145 -35.15 3.43 -7.88
CA PHE A 145 -33.76 3.86 -7.69
C PHE A 145 -33.21 4.48 -8.97
N PRO A 146 -32.21 5.38 -8.88
CA PRO A 146 -31.55 5.93 -10.05
C PRO A 146 -30.81 4.84 -10.84
N ASP A 147 -30.58 5.10 -12.13
CA ASP A 147 -29.92 4.15 -13.03
C ASP A 147 -28.50 3.80 -12.55
N GLU A 148 -27.79 4.75 -11.95
CA GLU A 148 -26.46 4.60 -11.39
C GLU A 148 -26.45 3.56 -10.26
N PHE A 149 -27.42 3.62 -9.35
CA PHE A 149 -27.60 2.62 -8.30
C PHE A 149 -27.98 1.25 -8.86
N ASN A 150 -28.91 1.22 -9.82
CA ASN A 150 -29.34 -0.03 -10.44
C ASN A 150 -28.21 -0.71 -11.24
N ALA A 151 -27.37 0.09 -11.91
CA ALA A 151 -26.17 -0.38 -12.60
C ALA A 151 -25.15 -0.93 -11.60
N TRP A 152 -24.93 -0.25 -10.47
CA TRP A 152 -24.08 -0.76 -9.40
C TRP A 152 -24.62 -2.09 -8.83
N MET A 153 -25.94 -2.23 -8.63
CA MET A 153 -26.54 -3.50 -8.19
C MET A 153 -26.28 -4.66 -9.15
N LEU A 154 -26.34 -4.40 -10.47
CA LEU A 154 -25.98 -5.40 -11.48
C LEU A 154 -24.49 -5.75 -11.41
N PHE A 155 -23.62 -4.74 -11.29
CA PHE A 155 -22.18 -4.92 -11.18
C PHE A 155 -21.82 -5.80 -9.98
N ARG A 156 -22.44 -5.58 -8.81
CA ARG A 156 -22.25 -6.40 -7.61
C ARG A 156 -22.56 -7.89 -7.84
N GLN A 157 -23.54 -8.22 -8.68
CA GLN A 157 -23.84 -9.63 -8.99
C GLN A 157 -22.73 -10.28 -9.79
N ILE A 158 -22.14 -9.55 -10.75
CA ILE A 158 -21.00 -10.01 -11.54
C ILE A 158 -19.78 -10.20 -10.63
N GLU A 159 -19.53 -9.21 -9.78
CA GLU A 159 -18.43 -9.22 -8.83
C GLU A 159 -18.51 -10.43 -7.87
N ASN A 160 -19.68 -10.70 -7.29
CA ASN A 160 -19.88 -11.85 -6.40
C ASN A 160 -19.50 -13.18 -7.06
N VAL A 161 -19.81 -13.38 -8.34
CA VAL A 161 -19.40 -14.58 -9.08
C VAL A 161 -17.87 -14.61 -9.22
N VAL A 162 -17.26 -13.51 -9.66
CA VAL A 162 -15.83 -13.47 -9.96
C VAL A 162 -14.98 -13.62 -8.70
N LEU A 163 -15.25 -12.84 -7.64
CA LEU A 163 -14.48 -12.86 -6.39
C LEU A 163 -14.60 -14.21 -5.66
N ALA A 164 -15.80 -14.80 -5.65
CA ALA A 164 -15.99 -16.11 -5.02
C ALA A 164 -15.16 -17.18 -5.74
N ASN A 165 -15.22 -17.24 -7.07
CA ASN A 165 -14.47 -18.24 -7.83
C ASN A 165 -12.95 -18.00 -7.82
N ASP A 166 -12.50 -16.74 -7.74
CA ASP A 166 -11.09 -16.40 -7.53
C ASP A 166 -10.55 -16.98 -6.21
N LEU A 167 -11.26 -16.75 -5.09
CA LEU A 167 -10.85 -17.31 -3.80
C LEU A 167 -10.84 -18.84 -3.82
N VAL A 168 -11.83 -19.45 -4.46
CA VAL A 168 -12.02 -20.89 -4.42
C VAL A 168 -11.02 -21.60 -5.31
N SER A 169 -10.76 -21.07 -6.50
CA SER A 169 -9.72 -21.60 -7.37
C SER A 169 -8.35 -21.56 -6.67
N TYR A 170 -8.06 -20.53 -5.88
CA TYR A 170 -6.87 -20.49 -5.03
C TYR A 170 -6.88 -21.57 -3.93
N CYS A 171 -8.02 -21.78 -3.25
CA CYS A 171 -8.17 -22.84 -2.26
C CYS A 171 -7.96 -24.24 -2.87
N VAL A 172 -8.57 -24.51 -4.03
CA VAL A 172 -8.40 -25.78 -4.76
C VAL A 172 -6.94 -25.97 -5.15
N LEU A 173 -6.29 -24.95 -5.73
CA LEU A 173 -4.87 -25.00 -6.05
C LEU A 173 -4.00 -25.25 -4.81
N SER A 174 -4.36 -24.65 -3.66
CA SER A 174 -3.65 -24.84 -2.40
C SER A 174 -3.74 -26.29 -1.90
N VAL A 175 -4.91 -26.91 -2.00
CA VAL A 175 -5.12 -28.33 -1.65
C VAL A 175 -4.36 -29.25 -2.60
N VAL A 176 -4.40 -28.97 -3.90
CA VAL A 176 -3.71 -29.75 -4.94
C VAL A 176 -2.18 -29.70 -4.79
N CYS A 177 -1.65 -28.54 -4.39
CA CYS A 177 -0.22 -28.33 -4.13
C CYS A 177 0.24 -28.79 -2.73
N CYS A 178 -0.66 -29.27 -1.88
CA CYS A 178 -0.36 -29.55 -0.48
C CYS A 178 0.48 -30.82 -0.33
N GLU A 179 1.70 -30.68 0.17
CA GLU A 179 2.51 -31.82 0.60
C GLU A 179 1.97 -32.44 1.90
N GLU A 180 2.31 -33.71 2.13
CA GLU A 180 1.91 -34.42 3.34
C GLU A 180 2.52 -33.77 4.60
N LEU A 181 1.68 -33.56 5.62
CA LEU A 181 2.06 -32.96 6.89
C LEU A 181 2.59 -34.03 7.85
N SER A 182 3.85 -33.93 8.26
CA SER A 182 4.40 -34.80 9.30
C SER A 182 4.23 -34.19 10.69
N LEU A 183 3.36 -34.78 11.52
CA LEU A 183 3.15 -34.32 12.91
C LEU A 183 4.36 -34.50 13.83
N THR A 184 5.36 -35.28 13.41
CA THR A 184 6.61 -35.48 14.15
C THR A 184 7.68 -34.46 13.79
N SER A 185 7.54 -33.77 12.65
CA SER A 185 8.50 -32.77 12.20
C SER A 185 8.19 -31.42 12.85
N PRO A 186 9.09 -30.86 13.69
CA PRO A 186 8.87 -29.53 14.26
C PRO A 186 8.79 -28.44 13.19
N VAL A 187 9.48 -28.62 12.05
CA VAL A 187 9.44 -27.67 10.92
C VAL A 187 8.06 -27.67 10.28
N ASP A 188 7.49 -28.84 10.03
CA ASP A 188 6.16 -29.00 9.44
C ASP A 188 5.08 -28.38 10.34
N LEU A 189 5.18 -28.61 11.66
CA LEU A 189 4.28 -27.98 12.63
C LEU A 189 4.42 -26.45 12.62
N LEU A 190 5.64 -25.92 12.58
CA LEU A 190 5.88 -24.47 12.50
C LEU A 190 5.30 -23.88 11.21
N CYS A 191 5.51 -24.51 10.06
CA CYS A 191 4.94 -24.10 8.77
C CYS A 191 3.41 -24.10 8.81
N PHE A 192 2.81 -25.14 9.40
CA PHE A 192 1.36 -25.26 9.56
C PHE A 192 0.79 -24.15 10.45
N PHE A 193 1.34 -23.95 11.65
CA PHE A 193 0.88 -22.90 12.56
C PHE A 193 1.10 -21.51 11.98
N PHE A 194 2.21 -21.28 11.27
CA PHE A 194 2.45 -20.03 10.56
C PHE A 194 1.38 -19.78 9.49
N GLY A 195 1.07 -20.78 8.65
CA GLY A 195 -0.01 -20.69 7.67
C GLY A 195 -1.36 -20.36 8.31
N CYS A 196 -1.77 -21.11 9.34
CA CYS A 196 -2.99 -20.84 10.08
C CYS A 196 -3.03 -19.42 10.68
N ALA A 197 -1.92 -18.95 11.26
CA ALA A 197 -1.81 -17.62 11.82
C ALA A 197 -1.99 -16.54 10.74
N THR A 198 -1.38 -16.69 9.57
CA THR A 198 -1.54 -15.73 8.45
C THR A 198 -2.96 -15.72 7.89
N ILE A 199 -3.65 -16.87 7.83
CA ILE A 199 -5.07 -16.94 7.44
C ILE A 199 -5.93 -16.19 8.47
N ALA A 200 -5.75 -16.48 9.76
CA ALA A 200 -6.51 -15.83 10.82
C ALA A 200 -6.28 -14.31 10.84
N PHE A 201 -5.03 -13.89 10.65
CA PHE A 201 -4.65 -12.49 10.52
C PHE A 201 -5.31 -11.82 9.30
N ALA A 202 -5.26 -12.46 8.13
CA ALA A 202 -5.89 -11.92 6.91
C ALA A 202 -7.41 -11.79 7.05
N LEU A 203 -8.08 -12.78 7.67
CA LEU A 203 -9.51 -12.71 7.97
C LEU A 203 -9.83 -11.57 8.93
N TRP A 204 -9.02 -11.37 9.97
CA TRP A 204 -9.15 -10.22 10.86
C TRP A 204 -8.98 -8.89 10.12
N CYS A 205 -7.92 -8.74 9.31
CA CYS A 205 -7.69 -7.52 8.52
C CYS A 205 -8.86 -7.22 7.57
N LYS A 206 -9.38 -8.23 6.86
CA LYS A 206 -10.52 -8.05 5.94
C LYS A 206 -11.81 -7.71 6.67
N SER A 207 -12.08 -8.36 7.81
CA SER A 207 -13.26 -8.07 8.64
C SER A 207 -13.21 -6.65 9.23
N ASP A 208 -12.06 -6.24 9.79
CA ASP A 208 -11.91 -4.89 10.34
C ASP A 208 -11.95 -3.83 9.24
N ALA A 209 -11.39 -4.11 8.06
CA ALA A 209 -11.49 -3.19 6.92
C ALA A 209 -12.95 -3.03 6.46
N HIS A 210 -13.68 -4.14 6.27
CA HIS A 210 -15.10 -4.14 5.88
C HIS A 210 -15.97 -3.38 6.87
N ARG A 211 -15.70 -3.48 8.18
CA ARG A 211 -16.40 -2.69 9.22
C ARG A 211 -16.27 -1.18 9.00
N VAL A 212 -15.11 -0.71 8.55
CA VAL A 212 -14.81 0.73 8.36
C VAL A 212 -15.38 1.25 7.05
N VAL A 213 -15.16 0.55 5.94
CA VAL A 213 -15.55 1.03 4.61
C VAL A 213 -17.01 0.73 4.28
N GLY A 214 -17.58 -0.33 4.85
CA GLY A 214 -18.92 -0.81 4.55
C GLY A 214 -19.06 -1.41 3.14
N ASP A 215 -20.26 -1.95 2.85
CA ASP A 215 -20.55 -2.63 1.58
C ASP A 215 -20.36 -1.72 0.36
N PHE A 216 -20.69 -0.43 0.49
CA PHE A 216 -20.61 0.51 -0.62
C PHE A 216 -19.19 0.59 -1.22
N ALA A 217 -18.20 0.86 -0.37
CA ALA A 217 -16.81 0.97 -0.81
C ALA A 217 -16.16 -0.42 -1.03
N TRP A 218 -16.62 -1.47 -0.36
CA TRP A 218 -16.15 -2.84 -0.62
C TRP A 218 -16.43 -3.29 -2.06
N TYR A 219 -17.53 -2.82 -2.65
CA TYR A 219 -17.97 -3.13 -4.02
C TYR A 219 -17.75 -1.95 -4.99
N TRP A 220 -16.75 -1.10 -4.75
CA TRP A 220 -16.38 0.02 -5.64
C TRP A 220 -17.55 0.92 -6.08
N GLY A 221 -18.49 1.19 -5.16
CA GLY A 221 -19.70 1.97 -5.47
C GLY A 221 -19.43 3.41 -5.91
N ASP A 222 -18.29 3.97 -5.49
CA ASP A 222 -17.79 5.31 -5.86
C ASP A 222 -17.50 5.46 -7.36
N PHE A 223 -17.33 4.36 -8.10
CA PHE A 223 -17.28 4.36 -9.56
C PHE A 223 -18.63 4.66 -10.24
N PHE A 224 -19.73 4.64 -9.49
CA PHE A 224 -21.08 4.85 -10.01
C PHE A 224 -21.72 6.13 -9.48
N PHE A 225 -21.62 6.38 -8.18
CA PHE A 225 -22.15 7.56 -7.49
C PHE A 225 -21.37 7.80 -6.20
N LEU A 226 -21.41 9.00 -5.62
CA LEU A 226 -20.72 9.30 -4.35
C LEU A 226 -21.63 9.02 -3.16
N LEU A 227 -21.05 8.62 -2.03
CA LEU A 227 -21.78 8.50 -0.77
C LEU A 227 -21.49 9.70 0.12
N ASP A 228 -22.53 10.37 0.62
CA ASP A 228 -22.43 11.49 1.56
C ASP A 228 -22.12 10.97 2.97
N LYS A 229 -20.91 10.44 3.13
CA LYS A 229 -20.40 9.90 4.39
C LYS A 229 -18.94 10.29 4.58
N SER A 230 -18.62 10.86 5.73
CA SER A 230 -17.23 11.08 6.12
C SER A 230 -16.58 9.75 6.48
N LEU A 231 -15.54 9.36 5.74
CA LEU A 231 -14.74 8.19 6.06
C LEU A 231 -13.87 8.50 7.28
N THR A 232 -14.27 8.03 8.45
CA THR A 232 -13.39 8.04 9.63
C THR A 232 -12.44 6.86 9.52
N PHE A 233 -11.18 7.15 9.18
CA PHE A 233 -10.16 6.11 9.15
C PHE A 233 -9.78 5.67 10.56
N ASP A 234 -10.43 4.60 11.04
CA ASP A 234 -10.15 3.95 12.32
C ASP A 234 -9.60 2.52 12.13
N GLY A 235 -9.10 1.93 13.21
CA GLY A 235 -8.67 0.53 13.24
C GLY A 235 -7.56 0.21 12.24
N ILE A 236 -7.76 -0.82 11.41
CA ILE A 236 -6.77 -1.31 10.46
C ILE A 236 -6.28 -0.24 9.45
N PHE A 237 -7.11 0.76 9.11
CA PHE A 237 -6.72 1.86 8.22
C PHE A 237 -5.80 2.91 8.87
N GLN A 238 -5.59 2.86 10.19
CA GLN A 238 -4.55 3.63 10.86
C GLN A 238 -3.19 2.91 10.81
N MET A 239 -3.20 1.59 10.63
CA MET A 239 -1.99 0.77 10.60
C MET A 239 -1.45 0.59 9.18
N PHE A 240 -2.32 0.52 8.18
CA PHE A 240 -1.92 0.24 6.79
C PHE A 240 -2.69 1.11 5.78
N PRO A 241 -2.06 1.47 4.63
CA PRO A 241 -2.68 2.29 3.58
C PRO A 241 -3.87 1.64 2.91
N HIS A 242 -3.68 0.43 2.39
CA HIS A 242 -4.73 -0.33 1.72
C HIS A 242 -4.82 -1.72 2.36
N PRO A 243 -5.39 -1.85 3.56
CA PRO A 243 -5.35 -3.09 4.33
C PRO A 243 -6.03 -4.25 3.59
N MET A 244 -7.02 -3.98 2.73
CA MET A 244 -7.67 -5.00 1.90
C MET A 244 -6.75 -5.60 0.83
N TYR A 245 -5.82 -4.81 0.30
CA TYR A 245 -4.92 -5.15 -0.81
C TYR A 245 -3.49 -5.44 -0.38
N THR A 246 -3.16 -5.23 0.89
CA THR A 246 -1.80 -5.43 1.43
C THR A 246 -1.82 -6.53 2.48
N VAL A 247 -2.00 -6.18 3.75
CA VAL A 247 -2.01 -7.14 4.87
C VAL A 247 -3.15 -8.15 4.81
N GLY A 248 -4.27 -7.81 4.17
CA GLY A 248 -5.37 -8.73 3.87
C GLY A 248 -4.99 -9.86 2.91
N TYR A 249 -3.84 -9.77 2.24
CA TYR A 249 -3.27 -10.82 1.39
C TYR A 249 -2.17 -11.64 2.09
N ALA A 250 -1.94 -11.45 3.41
CA ALA A 250 -0.91 -12.18 4.16
C ALA A 250 -1.03 -13.71 4.04
N PHE A 251 -2.26 -14.24 3.94
CA PHE A 251 -2.51 -15.67 3.74
C PHE A 251 -1.89 -16.21 2.45
N MET A 252 -1.74 -15.39 1.40
CA MET A 252 -1.10 -15.81 0.15
C MET A 252 0.39 -16.10 0.33
N TYR A 253 1.02 -15.63 1.41
CA TYR A 253 2.42 -15.94 1.72
C TYR A 253 2.56 -17.07 2.73
N GLY A 254 1.65 -17.18 3.71
CA GLY A 254 1.69 -18.26 4.69
C GLY A 254 1.13 -19.59 4.21
N VAL A 255 0.15 -19.60 3.32
CA VAL A 255 -0.40 -20.85 2.75
C VAL A 255 0.64 -21.61 1.93
N PRO A 256 1.43 -20.99 1.02
CA PRO A 256 2.53 -21.68 0.36
C PRO A 256 3.54 -22.33 1.32
N VAL A 257 3.90 -21.62 2.40
CA VAL A 257 4.78 -22.15 3.45
C VAL A 257 4.15 -23.36 4.14
N MET A 258 2.86 -23.29 4.47
CA MET A 258 2.10 -24.40 5.06
C MET A 258 2.01 -25.61 4.12
N THR A 259 1.84 -25.39 2.82
CA THR A 259 1.77 -26.44 1.80
C THR A 259 3.15 -26.95 1.34
N LYS A 260 4.24 -26.29 1.77
CA LYS A 260 5.62 -26.53 1.33
C LYS A 260 5.82 -26.44 -0.19
N SER A 261 5.04 -25.61 -0.90
CA SER A 261 5.01 -25.58 -2.36
C SER A 261 5.55 -24.28 -2.97
N TYR A 262 6.62 -24.39 -3.78
CA TYR A 262 7.13 -23.27 -4.58
C TYR A 262 6.15 -22.84 -5.68
N THR A 263 5.47 -23.80 -6.33
CA THR A 263 4.45 -23.51 -7.34
C THR A 263 3.35 -22.64 -6.76
N LEU A 264 2.84 -22.99 -5.58
CA LEU A 264 1.83 -22.19 -4.91
C LEU A 264 2.37 -20.82 -4.52
N PHE A 265 3.62 -20.72 -4.04
CA PHE A 265 4.25 -19.43 -3.73
C PHE A 265 4.30 -18.49 -4.95
N TYR A 266 4.70 -19.00 -6.12
CA TYR A 266 4.75 -18.18 -7.33
C TYR A 266 3.35 -17.76 -7.81
N MET A 267 2.36 -18.65 -7.71
CA MET A 267 0.97 -18.33 -8.05
C MET A 267 0.39 -17.30 -7.07
N SER A 268 0.64 -17.44 -5.78
CA SER A 268 0.31 -16.44 -4.76
C SER A 268 0.92 -15.08 -5.06
N LEU A 269 2.21 -15.05 -5.43
CA LEU A 269 2.89 -13.82 -5.76
C LEU A 269 2.26 -13.16 -6.99
N PHE A 270 2.01 -13.93 -8.04
CA PHE A 270 1.30 -13.46 -9.24
C PHE A 270 -0.08 -12.88 -8.87
N GLY A 271 -0.85 -13.58 -8.03
CA GLY A 271 -2.17 -13.14 -7.59
C GLY A 271 -2.13 -11.81 -6.83
N HIS A 272 -1.20 -11.67 -5.90
CA HIS A 272 -1.06 -10.43 -5.13
C HIS A 272 -0.52 -9.28 -6.00
N LEU A 273 0.42 -9.53 -6.89
CA LEU A 273 0.90 -8.51 -7.85
C LEU A 273 -0.24 -8.04 -8.78
N CYS A 274 -1.12 -8.92 -9.22
CA CYS A 274 -2.33 -8.52 -9.97
C CYS A 274 -3.23 -7.59 -9.14
N GLN A 275 -3.38 -7.87 -7.85
CA GLN A 275 -4.15 -7.00 -6.95
C GLN A 275 -3.50 -5.62 -6.78
N LEU A 276 -2.18 -5.57 -6.58
CA LEU A 276 -1.45 -4.31 -6.46
C LEU A 276 -1.48 -3.53 -7.77
N ALA A 277 -1.42 -4.21 -8.93
CA ALA A 277 -1.59 -3.59 -10.23
C ALA A 277 -2.99 -3.00 -10.42
N PHE A 278 -4.05 -3.71 -9.99
CA PHE A 278 -5.42 -3.16 -9.99
C PHE A 278 -5.50 -1.88 -9.13
N LEU A 279 -4.91 -1.90 -7.93
CA LEU A 279 -4.86 -0.74 -7.05
C LEU A 279 -4.15 0.44 -7.72
N ALA A 280 -2.96 0.21 -8.29
CA ALA A 280 -2.12 1.26 -8.88
C ALA A 280 -2.70 1.84 -10.19
N PHE A 281 -3.33 1.01 -11.04
CA PHE A 281 -3.76 1.43 -12.39
C PHE A 281 -5.25 1.73 -12.51
N VAL A 282 -6.08 1.28 -11.57
CA VAL A 282 -7.54 1.45 -11.63
C VAL A 282 -8.05 2.26 -10.44
N GLU A 283 -7.79 1.81 -9.22
CA GLU A 283 -8.39 2.39 -8.03
C GLU A 283 -7.75 3.73 -7.63
N ASN A 284 -6.42 3.79 -7.47
CA ASN A 284 -5.74 5.05 -7.12
C ASN A 284 -6.02 6.17 -8.14
N PRO A 285 -5.89 5.95 -9.47
CA PRO A 285 -6.22 6.98 -10.45
C PRO A 285 -7.71 7.36 -10.49
N HIS A 286 -8.61 6.52 -9.97
CA HIS A 286 -10.00 6.91 -9.74
C HIS A 286 -10.12 7.80 -8.51
N ILE A 287 -9.56 7.36 -7.38
CA ILE A 287 -9.56 8.12 -6.11
C ILE A 287 -9.00 9.53 -6.34
N ASP A 288 -7.85 9.65 -7.01
CA ASP A 288 -7.20 10.94 -7.23
C ASP A 288 -8.08 11.89 -8.05
N ARG A 289 -8.76 11.38 -9.07
CA ARG A 289 -9.67 12.20 -9.91
C ARG A 289 -10.95 12.58 -9.17
N THR A 290 -11.45 11.71 -8.31
CA THR A 290 -12.73 11.90 -7.63
C THR A 290 -12.59 12.76 -6.38
N TYR A 291 -11.54 12.54 -5.58
CA TYR A 291 -11.40 13.11 -4.24
C TYR A 291 -10.31 14.19 -4.13
N ASN A 292 -9.17 14.08 -4.83
CA ASN A 292 -8.11 15.09 -4.69
C ASN A 292 -8.47 16.41 -5.38
N VAL A 293 -9.28 16.39 -6.44
CA VAL A 293 -9.79 17.60 -7.11
C VAL A 293 -10.68 18.44 -6.18
N LEU A 294 -11.26 17.82 -5.15
CA LEU A 294 -12.12 18.50 -4.19
C LEU A 294 -11.33 19.23 -3.07
N SER A 295 -10.02 19.03 -2.98
CA SER A 295 -9.17 19.65 -1.97
C SER A 295 -8.46 20.89 -2.53
N ALA A 296 -8.90 22.09 -2.12
CA ALA A 296 -8.21 23.33 -2.48
C ALA A 296 -6.90 23.49 -1.67
N PRO A 297 -5.79 23.95 -2.28
CA PRO A 297 -4.54 24.15 -1.57
C PRO A 297 -4.70 25.23 -0.49
N THR A 298 -4.09 24.99 0.67
CA THR A 298 -4.16 25.91 1.79
C THR A 298 -3.32 27.17 1.51
N PRO A 299 -3.64 28.33 2.09
CA PRO A 299 -2.84 29.56 1.93
C PRO A 299 -1.37 29.38 2.31
N GLU A 300 -1.08 28.56 3.32
CA GLU A 300 0.28 28.21 3.76
C GLU A 300 1.05 27.41 2.71
N GLU A 301 0.40 26.45 2.03
CA GLU A 301 1.02 25.69 0.94
C GLU A 301 1.32 26.59 -0.26
N LEU A 302 0.43 27.54 -0.56
CA LEU A 302 0.68 28.54 -1.60
C LEU A 302 1.91 29.41 -1.25
N GLN A 303 2.02 29.87 0.00
CA GLN A 303 3.18 30.63 0.46
C GLN A 303 4.47 29.79 0.39
N ARG A 304 4.44 28.55 0.88
CA ARG A 304 5.58 27.63 0.81
C ARG A 304 6.01 27.41 -0.65
N ASN A 305 5.06 27.16 -1.54
CA ASN A 305 5.35 26.97 -2.97
C ASN A 305 5.91 28.24 -3.61
N ALA A 306 5.50 29.44 -3.16
CA ALA A 306 6.05 30.70 -3.64
C ALA A 306 7.52 30.92 -3.22
N VAL A 307 7.91 30.49 -2.01
CA VAL A 307 9.31 30.57 -1.55
C VAL A 307 10.18 29.52 -2.27
N LEU A 308 9.66 28.30 -2.40
CA LEU A 308 10.42 27.18 -2.95
C LEU A 308 10.56 27.24 -4.48
N TYR A 309 9.45 27.50 -5.19
CA TYR A 309 9.34 27.42 -6.64
C TYR A 309 8.86 28.74 -7.27
N GLY A 310 8.97 29.86 -6.55
CA GLY A 310 8.54 31.17 -7.05
C GLY A 310 9.23 31.60 -8.35
N ASN A 311 8.63 32.55 -9.04
CA ASN A 311 9.21 33.10 -10.27
C ASN A 311 10.35 34.07 -9.93
N GLY A 312 11.61 33.68 -10.16
CA GLY A 312 12.74 34.61 -10.07
C GLY A 312 14.09 33.96 -9.75
N LYS A 313 15.10 34.80 -9.54
CA LYS A 313 16.44 34.39 -9.06
C LYS A 313 16.47 34.00 -7.57
N ASP A 314 15.36 34.21 -6.86
CA ASP A 314 15.27 34.09 -5.41
C ASP A 314 14.71 32.72 -4.97
N ALA A 315 14.28 31.87 -5.92
CA ALA A 315 13.79 30.52 -5.64
C ALA A 315 14.93 29.57 -5.22
N TYR A 316 14.65 28.69 -4.27
CA TYR A 316 15.61 27.69 -3.76
C TYR A 316 15.61 26.39 -4.58
N LEU A 317 14.50 26.07 -5.26
CA LEU A 317 14.32 24.84 -6.02
C LEU A 317 13.95 25.14 -7.47
N GLU A 318 14.58 24.43 -8.39
CA GLU A 318 14.16 24.34 -9.78
C GLU A 318 13.01 23.32 -9.90
N GLN A 319 12.15 23.45 -10.91
CA GLN A 319 11.05 22.48 -11.12
C GLN A 319 11.53 21.06 -11.46
N ASN A 320 12.78 20.93 -11.93
CA ASN A 320 13.37 19.68 -12.41
C ASN A 320 14.73 19.46 -11.74
N GLU A 321 14.73 19.32 -10.42
CA GLU A 321 15.95 18.94 -9.69
C GLU A 321 16.38 17.52 -10.06
N LEU A 322 17.69 17.31 -10.17
CA LEU A 322 18.25 15.99 -10.39
C LEU A 322 18.12 15.15 -9.11
N VAL A 323 17.23 14.17 -9.14
CA VAL A 323 17.01 13.20 -8.06
C VAL A 323 17.49 11.83 -8.53
N VAL A 324 18.64 11.41 -8.03
CA VAL A 324 19.42 10.28 -8.56
C VAL A 324 19.71 10.51 -10.05
N PHE A 325 18.92 9.90 -10.94
CA PHE A 325 18.97 10.09 -12.39
C PHE A 325 17.63 10.59 -12.97
N MET A 326 16.64 10.89 -12.13
CA MET A 326 15.38 11.50 -12.56
C MET A 326 15.60 12.97 -12.92
N HIS A 327 14.94 13.44 -13.98
CA HIS A 327 15.10 14.80 -14.53
C HIS A 327 16.52 15.14 -14.99
N PHE A 328 17.27 14.13 -15.46
CA PHE A 328 18.62 14.31 -15.98
C PHE A 328 18.68 15.27 -17.17
N ASP A 329 19.56 16.27 -17.10
CA ASP A 329 19.87 17.18 -18.20
C ASP A 329 21.33 17.03 -18.65
N ILE A 330 21.53 16.68 -19.92
CA ILE A 330 22.86 16.52 -20.53
C ILE A 330 23.68 17.81 -20.47
N PHE A 331 23.04 18.97 -20.50
CA PHE A 331 23.71 20.27 -20.49
C PHE A 331 23.97 20.81 -19.09
N ARG A 332 23.41 20.19 -18.04
CA ARG A 332 23.71 20.53 -16.66
C ARG A 332 25.01 19.86 -16.24
N ALA A 333 26.03 20.67 -15.96
CA ALA A 333 27.40 20.19 -15.70
C ALA A 333 27.48 19.18 -14.53
N SER A 334 26.68 19.36 -13.48
CA SER A 334 26.61 18.42 -12.34
C SER A 334 26.14 17.04 -12.77
N ASP A 335 25.18 16.99 -13.68
CA ASP A 335 24.48 15.77 -14.09
C ASP A 335 25.42 14.97 -14.99
N LEU A 336 26.05 15.64 -15.96
CA LEU A 336 27.06 15.03 -16.83
C LEU A 336 28.25 14.47 -16.03
N LEU A 337 28.72 15.19 -15.00
CA LEU A 337 29.81 14.72 -14.15
C LEU A 337 29.40 13.50 -13.30
N LEU A 338 28.16 13.47 -12.79
CA LEU A 338 27.62 12.32 -12.08
C LEU A 338 27.53 11.11 -13.01
N ALA A 339 27.02 11.29 -14.23
CA ALA A 339 26.94 10.23 -15.23
C ALA A 339 28.34 9.69 -15.58
N LEU A 340 29.32 10.57 -15.81
CA LEU A 340 30.71 10.15 -16.08
C LEU A 340 31.30 9.35 -14.92
N THR A 341 31.06 9.80 -13.68
CA THR A 341 31.50 9.09 -12.47
C THR A 341 30.84 7.72 -12.38
N ALA A 342 29.54 7.61 -12.64
CA ALA A 342 28.83 6.34 -12.66
C ALA A 342 29.38 5.39 -13.74
N VAL A 343 29.69 5.90 -14.93
CA VAL A 343 30.33 5.12 -16.01
C VAL A 343 31.71 4.60 -15.57
N TYR A 344 32.54 5.44 -14.95
CA TYR A 344 33.84 5.00 -14.44
C TYR A 344 33.72 3.94 -13.35
N LEU A 345 32.74 4.07 -12.44
CA LEU A 345 32.48 3.06 -11.42
C LEU A 345 32.03 1.74 -12.03
N VAL A 346 31.14 1.75 -13.01
CA VAL A 346 30.71 0.53 -13.71
C VAL A 346 31.88 -0.09 -14.50
N ALA A 347 32.71 0.72 -15.15
CA ALA A 347 33.89 0.25 -15.87
C ALA A 347 34.89 -0.49 -14.97
N THR A 348 34.91 -0.23 -13.65
CA THR A 348 35.74 -1.01 -12.72
C THR A 348 35.40 -2.49 -12.72
N LEU A 349 34.18 -2.90 -13.14
CA LEU A 349 33.82 -4.32 -13.24
C LEU A 349 34.70 -5.09 -14.23
N LEU A 350 35.28 -4.41 -15.22
CA LEU A 350 36.17 -5.00 -16.22
C LEU A 350 37.61 -5.17 -15.70
N LEU A 351 37.95 -4.55 -14.57
CA LEU A 351 39.28 -4.58 -13.99
C LEU A 351 39.45 -5.81 -13.07
N PRO A 352 40.64 -6.43 -13.03
CA PRO A 352 40.95 -7.55 -12.14
C PRO A 352 41.29 -7.05 -10.72
N LEU A 353 40.38 -6.30 -10.11
CA LEU A 353 40.56 -5.79 -8.75
C LEU A 353 40.21 -6.86 -7.71
N PRO A 354 40.97 -6.95 -6.60
CA PRO A 354 40.60 -7.78 -5.46
C PRO A 354 39.18 -7.48 -4.95
N LEU A 355 38.42 -8.54 -4.64
CA LEU A 355 37.01 -8.42 -4.21
C LEU A 355 36.82 -7.46 -3.03
N TRP A 356 37.74 -7.48 -2.05
CA TRP A 356 37.66 -6.63 -0.86
C TRP A 356 37.65 -5.13 -1.18
N ILE A 357 38.19 -4.70 -2.33
CA ILE A 357 38.17 -3.29 -2.74
C ILE A 357 36.73 -2.82 -2.94
N TYR A 358 35.86 -3.64 -3.54
CA TYR A 358 34.46 -3.26 -3.74
C TYR A 358 33.69 -3.16 -2.41
N ALA A 359 33.97 -4.06 -1.46
CA ALA A 359 33.39 -4.01 -0.13
C ALA A 359 33.87 -2.75 0.64
N ALA A 360 35.18 -2.47 0.61
CA ALA A 360 35.77 -1.29 1.22
C ALA A 360 35.24 0.00 0.59
N HIS A 361 35.08 0.05 -0.74
CA HIS A 361 34.55 1.19 -1.46
C HIS A 361 33.08 1.46 -1.12
N ALA A 362 32.24 0.43 -1.09
CA ALA A 362 30.84 0.56 -0.66
C ALA A 362 30.73 1.05 0.79
N PHE A 363 31.57 0.54 1.68
CA PHE A 363 31.64 1.00 3.07
C PHE A 363 32.13 2.45 3.20
N ALA A 364 33.16 2.84 2.44
CA ALA A 364 33.69 4.20 2.45
C ALA A 364 32.63 5.22 2.00
N TRP A 365 31.89 4.93 0.92
CA TRP A 365 30.80 5.81 0.48
C TRP A 365 29.64 5.86 1.47
N ARG A 366 29.33 4.76 2.15
CA ARG A 366 28.34 4.76 3.23
C ARG A 366 28.75 5.68 4.39
N LEU A 367 30.03 5.63 4.80
CA LEU A 367 30.57 6.53 5.81
C LEU A 367 30.59 7.99 5.34
N PHE A 368 30.89 8.23 4.07
CA PHE A 368 30.84 9.58 3.50
C PHE A 368 29.40 10.12 3.50
N HIS A 369 28.45 9.35 2.99
CA HIS A 369 27.06 9.78 2.83
C HIS A 369 26.36 10.03 4.17
N ASN A 370 26.40 9.07 5.11
CA ASN A 370 25.68 9.22 6.37
C ASN A 370 26.54 9.81 7.49
N GLY A 371 27.86 9.61 7.45
CA GLY A 371 28.79 10.14 8.47
C GLY A 371 29.23 11.56 8.16
N PHE A 372 29.92 11.77 7.03
CA PHE A 372 30.48 13.08 6.69
C PHE A 372 29.39 14.11 6.33
N LEU A 373 28.43 13.77 5.47
CA LEU A 373 27.34 14.71 5.18
C LEU A 373 26.42 14.92 6.39
N GLY A 374 26.26 13.90 7.25
CA GLY A 374 25.55 14.05 8.52
C GLY A 374 26.25 15.00 9.49
N TYR A 375 27.58 14.99 9.53
CA TYR A 375 28.34 15.99 10.27
C TYR A 375 28.12 17.40 9.71
N ILE A 376 28.11 17.58 8.39
CA ILE A 376 27.80 18.87 7.75
C ILE A 376 26.40 19.35 8.16
N LEU A 377 25.38 18.50 8.07
CA LEU A 377 24.01 18.85 8.47
C LEU A 377 23.91 19.22 9.95
N LYS A 378 24.64 18.50 10.82
CA LYS A 378 24.67 18.83 12.25
C LYS A 378 25.26 20.22 12.49
N MET A 379 26.37 20.55 11.82
CA MET A 379 26.99 21.88 11.91
C MET A 379 26.12 22.96 11.26
N GLU A 380 25.40 22.64 10.20
CA GLU A 380 24.44 23.54 9.56
C GLU A 380 23.27 23.88 10.50
N SER A 381 22.71 22.88 11.16
CA SER A 381 21.63 23.03 12.16
C SER A 381 22.06 23.86 13.37
N GLN A 382 23.34 23.81 13.77
CA GLN A 382 23.85 24.50 14.96
C GLN A 382 24.32 25.92 14.66
N ASP A 383 25.20 26.06 13.67
CA ASP A 383 26.00 27.26 13.44
C ASP A 383 25.86 27.80 12.00
N LYS A 384 25.00 27.20 11.16
CA LYS A 384 24.89 27.50 9.72
C LYS A 384 26.23 27.42 8.99
N TRP A 385 27.09 26.52 9.46
CA TRP A 385 28.49 26.46 9.07
C TRP A 385 28.67 26.31 7.56
N PHE A 386 27.88 25.46 6.90
CA PHE A 386 28.00 25.25 5.46
C PHE A 386 27.48 26.47 4.70
N SER A 387 26.32 27.01 5.10
CA SER A 387 25.74 28.19 4.46
C SER A 387 26.63 29.43 4.56
N LEU A 388 27.33 29.62 5.67
CA LEU A 388 28.26 30.74 5.89
C LEU A 388 29.48 30.74 4.95
N HIS A 389 29.79 29.62 4.28
CA HIS A 389 30.87 29.58 3.28
C HIS A 389 30.48 30.20 1.93
N TYR A 390 29.19 30.43 1.70
CA TYR A 390 28.68 30.95 0.43
C TYR A 390 28.17 32.38 0.60
N ALA A 391 28.18 33.12 -0.50
CA ALA A 391 27.70 34.51 -0.51
C ALA A 391 26.18 34.63 -0.31
N ASN A 392 25.43 33.59 -0.66
CA ASN A 392 23.98 33.54 -0.55
C ASN A 392 23.49 32.13 -0.11
N PRO A 393 22.41 32.05 0.68
CA PRO A 393 21.80 30.78 1.11
C PRO A 393 21.40 29.89 -0.07
N GLN A 394 20.97 30.47 -1.18
CA GLN A 394 20.60 29.72 -2.38
C GLN A 394 21.80 28.99 -3.00
N ALA A 395 22.99 29.61 -3.09
CA ALA A 395 24.15 28.88 -3.63
C ALA A 395 24.65 27.82 -2.65
N ALA A 396 24.54 28.04 -1.34
CA ALA A 396 24.80 26.99 -0.37
C ALA A 396 23.90 25.79 -0.64
N PHE A 397 22.58 26.00 -0.64
CA PHE A 397 21.62 24.91 -0.86
C PHE A 397 21.80 24.24 -2.23
N ASN A 398 22.07 25.00 -3.30
CA ASN A 398 22.37 24.43 -4.62
C ASN A 398 23.60 23.53 -4.64
N ASN A 399 24.67 23.88 -3.92
CA ASN A 399 25.86 23.01 -3.81
C ASN A 399 25.59 21.80 -2.92
N TRP A 400 24.83 21.97 -1.84
CA TRP A 400 24.39 20.87 -0.98
C TRP A 400 23.61 19.82 -1.77
N LYS A 401 22.58 20.22 -2.55
CA LYS A 401 21.79 19.33 -3.41
C LYS A 401 22.67 18.46 -4.30
N ARG A 402 23.66 19.06 -4.96
CA ARG A 402 24.60 18.37 -5.87
C ARG A 402 25.46 17.36 -5.13
N ILE A 403 26.04 17.74 -3.99
CA ILE A 403 26.89 16.87 -3.16
C ILE A 403 26.06 15.70 -2.62
N TYR A 404 24.89 15.99 -2.07
CA TYR A 404 23.97 14.99 -1.52
C TYR A 404 23.53 14.01 -2.60
N ASN A 405 23.05 14.50 -3.76
CA ASN A 405 22.57 13.65 -4.84
C ASN A 405 23.67 12.74 -5.41
N ALA A 406 24.89 13.28 -5.60
CA ALA A 406 26.02 12.48 -6.04
C ALA A 406 26.36 11.40 -5.01
N SER A 407 26.39 11.77 -3.73
CA SER A 407 26.71 10.87 -2.62
C SER A 407 25.73 9.71 -2.49
N VAL A 408 24.41 9.96 -2.52
CA VAL A 408 23.40 8.90 -2.45
C VAL A 408 23.47 7.98 -3.66
N THR A 409 23.66 8.54 -4.86
CA THR A 409 23.76 7.78 -6.11
C THR A 409 24.98 6.86 -6.10
N ILE A 410 26.15 7.39 -5.76
CA ILE A 410 27.41 6.62 -5.72
C ILE A 410 27.37 5.58 -4.61
N THR A 411 26.77 5.87 -3.46
CA THR A 411 26.62 4.90 -2.37
C THR A 411 25.81 3.68 -2.81
N ASN A 412 24.65 3.91 -3.42
CA ASN A 412 23.80 2.84 -3.93
C ASN A 412 24.47 2.07 -5.09
N LEU A 413 25.10 2.78 -6.03
CA LEU A 413 25.83 2.15 -7.13
C LEU A 413 26.99 1.29 -6.63
N SER A 414 27.81 1.80 -5.70
CA SER A 414 28.95 1.07 -5.14
C SER A 414 28.51 -0.21 -4.43
N TYR A 415 27.37 -0.19 -3.74
CA TYR A 415 26.78 -1.37 -3.12
C TYR A 415 26.34 -2.41 -4.16
N CYS A 416 25.66 -1.97 -5.23
CA CYS A 416 25.29 -2.86 -6.35
C CYS A 416 26.51 -3.49 -7.04
N LEU A 417 27.57 -2.71 -7.28
CA LEU A 417 28.83 -3.22 -7.87
C LEU A 417 29.51 -4.26 -6.97
N CYS A 418 29.51 -4.01 -5.66
CA CYS A 418 29.98 -4.99 -4.68
C CYS A 418 29.16 -6.29 -4.77
N ALA A 419 27.83 -6.19 -4.81
CA ALA A 419 26.95 -7.35 -4.92
C ALA A 419 27.17 -8.16 -6.21
N ILE A 420 27.39 -7.48 -7.34
CA ILE A 420 27.70 -8.12 -8.63
C ILE A 420 29.01 -8.90 -8.55
N LYS A 421 30.07 -8.29 -8.00
CA LYS A 421 31.40 -8.93 -7.89
C LYS A 421 31.42 -10.11 -6.91
N TYR A 422 30.62 -10.04 -5.86
CA TYR A 422 30.47 -11.11 -4.87
C TYR A 422 29.37 -12.12 -5.22
N PHE A 423 28.78 -12.06 -6.42
CA PHE A 423 27.70 -12.95 -6.79
C PHE A 423 28.12 -14.43 -6.72
N THR A 424 27.30 -15.22 -6.02
CA THR A 424 27.45 -16.67 -5.94
C THR A 424 26.09 -17.33 -6.17
N TRP A 425 26.10 -18.41 -6.96
CA TRP A 425 24.88 -19.18 -7.20
C TRP A 425 24.54 -20.07 -5.99
N VAL A 426 25.55 -20.72 -5.43
CA VAL A 426 25.40 -21.67 -4.32
C VAL A 426 25.46 -20.92 -2.99
N MET A 427 24.36 -20.95 -2.24
CA MET A 427 24.25 -20.34 -0.91
C MET A 427 24.30 -21.42 0.18
N PRO A 428 24.96 -21.17 1.33
CA PRO A 428 25.08 -22.17 2.42
C PRO A 428 23.75 -22.69 2.98
N LEU A 429 22.67 -21.91 2.92
CA LEU A 429 21.36 -22.24 3.51
C LEU A 429 20.30 -22.65 2.47
N CYS A 430 20.51 -22.35 1.18
CA CYS A 430 19.52 -22.54 0.10
C CYS A 430 20.22 -22.92 -1.21
N GLY A 431 20.84 -24.11 -1.24
CA GLY A 431 21.67 -24.55 -2.38
C GLY A 431 20.91 -25.18 -3.55
N GLY A 432 19.66 -25.61 -3.35
CA GLY A 432 18.83 -26.18 -4.42
C GLY A 432 18.41 -25.13 -5.45
N GLY A 433 18.26 -25.51 -6.73
CA GLY A 433 17.89 -24.59 -7.81
C GLY A 433 16.58 -23.84 -7.55
N GLU A 434 15.54 -24.55 -7.09
CA GLU A 434 14.24 -23.94 -6.75
C GLU A 434 14.33 -23.01 -5.54
N ALA A 435 15.01 -23.44 -4.48
CA ALA A 435 15.28 -22.62 -3.30
C ALA A 435 16.06 -21.35 -3.65
N ARG A 436 17.00 -21.44 -4.59
CA ARG A 436 17.77 -20.30 -5.08
C ARG A 436 16.89 -19.29 -5.83
N CYS A 437 16.04 -19.77 -6.74
CA CYS A 437 15.06 -18.93 -7.44
C CYS A 437 14.11 -18.24 -6.46
N PHE A 438 13.62 -18.97 -5.45
CA PHE A 438 12.81 -18.41 -4.37
C PHE A 438 13.53 -17.27 -3.64
N VAL A 439 14.78 -17.48 -3.20
CA VAL A 439 15.57 -16.44 -2.50
C VAL A 439 15.80 -15.21 -3.39
N MET A 440 16.08 -15.39 -4.68
CA MET A 440 16.25 -14.27 -5.62
C MET A 440 14.95 -13.47 -5.77
N ILE A 441 13.81 -14.14 -5.83
CA ILE A 441 12.50 -13.49 -5.91
C ILE A 441 12.19 -12.73 -4.62
N VAL A 442 12.43 -13.32 -3.44
CA VAL A 442 12.31 -12.60 -2.16
C VAL A 442 13.22 -11.36 -2.15
N GLY A 443 14.45 -11.49 -2.65
CA GLY A 443 15.37 -10.38 -2.77
C GLY A 443 14.85 -9.27 -3.71
N ALA A 444 14.29 -9.65 -4.85
CA ALA A 444 13.67 -8.70 -5.78
C ALA A 444 12.45 -7.98 -5.17
N LEU A 445 11.65 -8.69 -4.39
CA LEU A 445 10.51 -8.08 -3.68
C LEU A 445 10.95 -7.07 -2.63
N LEU A 446 12.04 -7.33 -1.91
CA LEU A 446 12.61 -6.35 -0.98
C LEU A 446 13.13 -5.10 -1.70
N VAL A 447 13.73 -5.26 -2.88
CA VAL A 447 14.08 -4.10 -3.74
C VAL A 447 12.83 -3.35 -4.21
N GLY A 448 11.75 -4.07 -4.56
CA GLY A 448 10.47 -3.45 -4.90
C GLY A 448 9.83 -2.67 -3.75
N ILE A 449 9.86 -3.21 -2.52
CA ILE A 449 9.39 -2.51 -1.31
C ILE A 449 10.17 -1.23 -1.10
N ASN A 450 11.49 -1.29 -1.24
CA ASN A 450 12.35 -0.11 -1.15
C ASN A 450 11.97 0.97 -2.16
N ALA A 451 11.85 0.60 -3.44
CA ALA A 451 11.49 1.51 -4.50
C ALA A 451 10.12 2.17 -4.26
N TYR A 452 9.13 1.38 -3.82
CA TYR A 452 7.82 1.90 -3.43
C TYR A 452 7.92 2.89 -2.27
N VAL A 453 8.63 2.54 -1.20
CA VAL A 453 8.78 3.40 -0.01
C VAL A 453 9.50 4.70 -0.38
N SER A 454 10.62 4.62 -1.10
CA SER A 454 11.37 5.81 -1.53
C SER A 454 10.54 6.70 -2.45
N TRP A 455 9.74 6.12 -3.36
CA TRP A 455 8.80 6.89 -4.17
C TRP A 455 7.72 7.57 -3.34
N SER A 456 7.09 6.84 -2.41
CA SER A 456 6.05 7.40 -1.52
C SER A 456 6.59 8.46 -0.55
N VAL A 457 7.84 8.34 -0.11
CA VAL A 457 8.53 9.38 0.66
C VAL A 457 8.70 10.61 -0.21
N TYR A 458 9.29 10.46 -1.39
CA TYR A 458 9.54 11.56 -2.32
C TYR A 458 8.25 12.28 -2.73
N GLU A 459 7.16 11.56 -2.98
CA GLU A 459 5.85 12.14 -3.28
C GLU A 459 5.28 12.95 -2.10
N ALA A 460 5.52 12.53 -0.85
CA ALA A 460 4.97 13.19 0.33
C ALA A 460 5.73 14.47 0.73
N ILE A 461 7.06 14.49 0.55
CA ILE A 461 7.92 15.59 1.03
C ILE A 461 8.54 16.43 -0.11
N GLY A 462 8.51 15.92 -1.35
CA GLY A 462 9.07 16.57 -2.53
C GLY A 462 10.58 16.80 -2.48
N ASP A 463 11.09 17.62 -3.39
CA ASP A 463 12.50 18.00 -3.44
C ASP A 463 12.96 18.70 -2.16
N TYR A 464 12.07 19.49 -1.54
CA TYR A 464 12.35 20.15 -0.27
C TYR A 464 12.77 19.17 0.82
N GLY A 465 11.98 18.11 1.06
CA GLY A 465 12.35 17.12 2.07
C GLY A 465 13.47 16.19 1.62
N TYR A 466 13.50 15.79 0.34
CA TYR A 466 14.55 14.91 -0.20
C TYR A 466 15.95 15.49 0.00
N PHE A 467 16.10 16.80 -0.16
CA PHE A 467 17.38 17.49 0.00
C PHE A 467 17.62 18.06 1.40
N TYR A 468 16.86 17.68 2.43
CA TYR A 468 16.97 18.25 3.78
C TYR A 468 16.86 19.77 3.80
N GLY A 469 15.90 20.33 3.04
CA GLY A 469 15.70 21.77 2.87
C GLY A 469 15.40 22.50 4.18
N ASP A 470 14.85 21.82 5.16
CA ASP A 470 14.60 22.30 6.52
C ASP A 470 15.88 22.69 7.29
N PHE A 471 17.03 22.14 6.93
CA PHE A 471 18.31 22.56 7.50
C PHE A 471 18.77 23.94 6.96
N PHE A 472 18.39 24.28 5.73
CA PHE A 472 18.94 25.41 4.98
C PHE A 472 17.96 26.58 4.83
N ILE A 473 16.67 26.30 4.64
CA ILE A 473 15.65 27.27 4.21
C ILE A 473 14.76 27.62 5.41
N GLU A 474 14.98 28.78 6.01
CA GLU A 474 14.19 29.26 7.16
C GLU A 474 12.90 29.97 6.74
N ASP A 475 12.86 30.48 5.51
CA ASP A 475 11.73 31.26 4.97
C ASP A 475 10.51 30.38 4.61
N ALA A 476 10.71 29.06 4.54
CA ALA A 476 9.64 28.11 4.23
C ALA A 476 8.83 27.79 5.49
N PRO A 477 7.48 27.86 5.46
CA PRO A 477 6.64 27.51 6.60
C PRO A 477 6.94 26.09 7.12
N ALA A 478 7.39 26.00 8.38
CA ALA A 478 7.71 24.74 9.04
C ALA A 478 6.42 24.00 9.42
N LYS A 479 5.96 23.10 8.55
CA LYS A 479 4.81 22.23 8.80
C LYS A 479 5.09 20.80 8.36
N LEU A 480 4.90 19.86 9.28
CA LEU A 480 5.03 18.44 9.01
C LEU A 480 3.82 17.92 8.22
N ASN A 481 4.09 17.17 7.16
CA ASN A 481 3.09 16.50 6.35
C ASN A 481 3.00 15.03 6.77
N TYR A 482 1.88 14.61 7.36
CA TYR A 482 1.63 13.21 7.74
C TYR A 482 0.73 12.47 6.72
N SER A 483 0.89 12.79 5.44
CA SER A 483 0.23 12.09 4.33
C SER A 483 1.11 10.94 3.80
N GLY A 484 0.56 10.16 2.86
CA GLY A 484 1.26 9.03 2.24
C GLY A 484 1.83 8.04 3.26
N VAL A 485 3.10 7.65 3.09
CA VAL A 485 3.78 6.71 3.98
C VAL A 485 4.01 7.29 5.39
N TYR A 486 4.19 8.61 5.51
CA TYR A 486 4.37 9.29 6.79
C TYR A 486 3.12 9.26 7.66
N ARG A 487 1.95 8.91 7.12
CA ARG A 487 0.78 8.60 7.94
C ARG A 487 1.02 7.41 8.86
N TYR A 488 1.76 6.40 8.39
CA TYR A 488 1.92 5.10 9.06
C TYR A 488 3.21 5.00 9.84
N LEU A 489 4.31 5.51 9.27
CA LEU A 489 5.67 5.39 9.81
C LEU A 489 6.27 6.79 10.06
N ASN A 490 7.04 6.95 11.14
CA ASN A 490 7.75 8.20 11.41
C ASN A 490 8.95 8.36 10.47
N ASN A 491 9.78 7.31 10.41
CA ASN A 491 11.03 7.29 9.65
C ASN A 491 11.00 6.12 8.65
N PRO A 492 10.21 6.26 7.56
CA PRO A 492 10.03 5.21 6.56
C PRO A 492 11.35 4.84 5.85
N ASP A 493 12.24 5.79 5.62
CA ASP A 493 13.53 5.58 4.95
C ASP A 493 14.47 4.67 5.73
N SER A 494 14.61 4.88 7.03
CA SER A 494 15.45 4.02 7.86
C SER A 494 14.80 2.67 8.15
N SER A 495 13.47 2.60 8.19
CA SER A 495 12.75 1.37 8.51
C SER A 495 12.64 0.43 7.30
N LEU A 496 11.91 0.85 6.27
CA LEU A 496 11.65 0.05 5.07
C LEU A 496 12.49 0.52 3.87
N GLY A 497 12.97 1.76 3.88
CA GLY A 497 13.89 2.31 2.86
C GLY A 497 15.32 1.75 2.90
N MET A 498 15.62 0.76 3.75
CA MET A 498 16.85 -0.05 3.69
C MET A 498 16.61 -1.49 3.22
N SER A 499 15.37 -1.88 2.90
CA SER A 499 15.03 -3.24 2.46
C SER A 499 15.77 -3.69 1.19
N ALA A 500 16.04 -2.77 0.24
CA ALA A 500 16.82 -3.09 -0.97
C ALA A 500 18.22 -3.60 -0.66
N TYR A 501 18.86 -3.14 0.43
CA TYR A 501 20.19 -3.61 0.80
C TYR A 501 20.16 -5.10 1.12
N TYR A 502 19.20 -5.53 1.91
CA TYR A 502 18.98 -6.95 2.20
C TYR A 502 18.53 -7.71 0.96
N GLY A 503 17.68 -7.11 0.11
CA GLY A 503 17.23 -7.73 -1.13
C GLY A 503 18.37 -8.05 -2.11
N VAL A 504 19.23 -7.07 -2.35
CA VAL A 504 20.44 -7.23 -3.18
C VAL A 504 21.43 -8.21 -2.55
N ALA A 505 21.55 -8.24 -1.21
CA ALA A 505 22.37 -9.23 -0.53
C ALA A 505 21.86 -10.67 -0.78
N LEU A 506 20.55 -10.90 -0.68
CA LEU A 506 19.92 -12.19 -0.99
C LEU A 506 20.11 -12.57 -2.46
N ILE A 507 19.96 -11.61 -3.38
CA ILE A 507 20.23 -11.83 -4.81
C ILE A 507 21.70 -12.17 -5.04
N SER A 508 22.65 -11.57 -4.32
CA SER A 508 24.08 -11.89 -4.47
C SER A 508 24.45 -13.28 -3.93
N GLY A 509 23.73 -13.80 -2.94
CA GLY A 509 24.07 -15.05 -2.25
C GLY A 509 25.29 -14.95 -1.32
N SER A 510 25.93 -13.77 -1.21
CA SER A 510 27.18 -13.58 -0.47
C SER A 510 26.95 -13.09 0.97
N PRO A 511 27.53 -13.79 1.98
CA PRO A 511 27.53 -13.32 3.35
C PRO A 511 28.22 -11.96 3.53
N THR A 512 29.25 -11.66 2.73
CA THR A 512 29.97 -10.38 2.81
C THR A 512 29.05 -9.21 2.45
N VAL A 513 28.25 -9.36 1.40
CA VAL A 513 27.29 -8.33 0.97
C VAL A 513 26.22 -8.14 2.04
N LEU A 514 25.75 -9.23 2.65
CA LEU A 514 24.82 -9.16 3.79
C LEU A 514 25.41 -8.40 4.99
N VAL A 515 26.68 -8.63 5.33
CA VAL A 515 27.35 -7.87 6.41
C VAL A 515 27.42 -6.39 6.07
N VAL A 516 27.76 -6.03 4.82
CA VAL A 516 27.77 -4.63 4.37
C VAL A 516 26.35 -4.02 4.42
N ALA A 517 25.31 -4.79 4.14
CA ALA A 517 23.92 -4.38 4.29
C ALA A 517 23.57 -4.01 5.74
N VAL A 518 23.90 -4.90 6.68
CA VAL A 518 23.65 -4.70 8.12
C VAL A 518 24.38 -3.46 8.63
N ILE A 519 25.67 -3.34 8.32
CA ILE A 519 26.47 -2.18 8.70
C ILE A 519 25.90 -0.89 8.09
N SER A 520 25.50 -0.92 6.81
CA SER A 520 24.88 0.24 6.16
C SER A 520 23.59 0.66 6.83
N HIS A 521 22.75 -0.30 7.21
CA HIS A 521 21.52 -0.04 7.95
C HIS A 521 21.81 0.56 9.33
N SER A 522 22.79 0.02 10.07
CA SER A 522 23.20 0.58 11.37
C SER A 522 23.71 2.02 11.26
N ILE A 523 24.51 2.33 10.24
CA ILE A 523 25.01 3.70 10.00
C ILE A 523 23.87 4.65 9.63
N ALA A 524 22.94 4.23 8.76
CA ALA A 524 21.76 5.04 8.41
C ALA A 524 20.89 5.32 9.64
N LYS A 525 20.70 4.32 10.51
CA LYS A 525 19.96 4.49 11.76
C LYS A 525 20.69 5.40 12.75
N LEU A 526 22.02 5.34 12.79
CA LEU A 526 22.81 6.25 13.61
C LEU A 526 22.69 7.71 13.12
N PHE A 527 22.70 7.92 11.81
CA PHE A 527 22.47 9.24 11.21
C PHE A 527 21.12 9.82 11.63
N GLU A 528 20.04 9.04 11.55
CA GLU A 528 18.70 9.45 11.99
C GLU A 528 18.70 9.92 13.45
N VAL A 529 19.26 9.12 14.36
CA VAL A 529 19.24 9.42 15.81
C VAL A 529 20.14 10.59 16.19
N VAL A 530 21.27 10.78 15.49
CA VAL A 530 22.30 11.77 15.86
C VAL A 530 22.12 13.11 15.15
N VAL A 531 21.51 13.13 13.95
CA VAL A 531 21.44 14.30 13.08
C VAL A 531 19.99 14.73 12.85
N GLU A 532 19.17 13.82 12.33
CA GLU A 532 17.80 14.12 11.89
C GLU A 532 16.86 14.36 13.08
N GLU A 533 16.71 13.40 13.99
CA GLU A 533 15.82 13.53 15.15
C GLU A 533 16.11 14.78 16.00
N PRO A 534 17.37 15.12 16.34
CA PRO A 534 17.66 16.33 17.11
C PRO A 534 17.31 17.62 16.35
N HIS A 535 17.54 17.66 15.03
CA HIS A 535 17.15 18.81 14.22
C HIS A 535 15.62 18.94 14.15
N MET A 536 14.92 17.85 13.86
CA MET A 536 13.46 17.83 13.79
C MET A 536 12.82 18.27 15.11
N ARG A 537 13.34 17.83 16.25
CA ARG A 537 12.87 18.29 17.58
C ARG A 537 13.11 19.78 17.81
N ARG A 538 14.24 20.31 17.32
CA ARG A 538 14.58 21.74 17.45
C ARG A 538 13.65 22.62 16.61
N LEU A 539 13.34 22.20 15.38
CA LEU A 539 12.56 23.00 14.42
C LEU A 539 11.05 22.85 14.64
N TYR A 540 10.57 21.62 14.85
CA TYR A 540 9.14 21.31 14.87
C TYR A 540 8.56 21.13 16.28
N GLY A 541 9.41 20.94 17.30
CA GLY A 541 9.00 20.87 18.71
C GLY A 541 7.77 19.99 18.94
N ASP A 542 6.69 20.60 19.42
CA ASP A 542 5.42 19.96 19.78
C ASP A 542 4.63 19.39 18.57
N GLN A 543 4.99 19.73 17.33
CA GLN A 543 4.35 19.16 16.13
C GLN A 543 4.84 17.73 15.81
N LEU A 544 5.98 17.33 16.37
CA LEU A 544 6.58 16.03 16.11
C LEU A 544 5.85 14.95 16.91
N ARG A 545 5.23 13.99 16.23
CA ARG A 545 4.55 12.88 16.91
C ARG A 545 5.54 11.88 17.49
N GLU A 546 5.26 11.40 18.71
CA GLU A 546 6.08 10.37 19.36
C GLU A 546 5.98 8.99 18.69
N ALA A 547 4.83 8.67 18.08
CA ALA A 547 4.53 7.36 17.53
C ALA A 547 3.83 7.45 16.16
N GLY A 548 4.17 6.54 15.26
CA GLY A 548 3.49 6.40 13.97
C GLY A 548 2.04 5.93 14.11
N GLY A 549 1.25 6.02 13.03
CA GLY A 549 -0.14 5.55 13.02
C GLY A 549 -0.28 4.09 13.46
N MET A 550 0.62 3.23 12.98
CA MET A 550 0.66 1.81 13.36
C MET A 550 0.94 1.61 14.86
N GLN A 551 1.95 2.31 15.38
CA GLN A 551 2.35 2.17 16.78
C GLN A 551 1.29 2.74 17.73
N THR A 552 0.66 3.86 17.36
CA THR A 552 -0.42 4.49 18.12
C THR A 552 -1.61 3.55 18.28
N GLU A 553 -2.03 2.91 17.18
CA GLU A 553 -3.15 1.97 17.18
C GLU A 553 -2.82 0.69 17.96
N LEU A 554 -1.60 0.16 17.86
CA LEU A 554 -1.14 -0.97 18.67
C LEU A 554 -1.19 -0.63 20.16
N ILE A 555 -0.66 0.52 20.56
CA ILE A 555 -0.69 0.99 21.96
C ILE A 555 -2.14 1.14 22.43
N ARG A 556 -3.02 1.71 21.59
CA ARG A 556 -4.44 1.87 21.91
C ARG A 556 -5.09 0.52 22.17
N ARG A 557 -4.90 -0.47 21.29
CA ARG A 557 -5.46 -1.83 21.45
C ARG A 557 -4.94 -2.55 22.67
N VAL A 558 -3.64 -2.48 22.95
CA VAL A 558 -3.04 -3.08 24.15
C VAL A 558 -3.64 -2.46 25.41
N LYS A 559 -3.80 -1.12 25.45
CA LYS A 559 -4.45 -0.42 26.58
C LYS A 559 -5.91 -0.85 26.75
N THR A 560 -6.69 -0.91 25.66
CA THR A 560 -8.10 -1.34 25.71
C THR A 560 -8.22 -2.79 26.18
N SER A 561 -7.40 -3.70 25.65
CA SER A 561 -7.38 -5.11 26.06
C SER A 561 -7.03 -5.28 27.55
N LYS A 562 -6.05 -4.50 28.03
CA LYS A 562 -5.69 -4.47 29.45
C LYS A 562 -6.86 -4.00 30.32
N LEU A 563 -7.54 -2.93 29.93
CA LEU A 563 -8.72 -2.41 30.64
C LEU A 563 -9.87 -3.42 30.68
N GLU A 564 -10.14 -4.12 29.57
CA GLU A 564 -11.15 -5.17 29.53
C GLU A 564 -10.79 -6.36 30.42
N TYR A 565 -9.51 -6.78 30.39
CA TYR A 565 -9.02 -7.85 31.25
C TYR A 565 -9.15 -7.47 32.73
N GLU A 566 -8.75 -6.25 33.12
CA GLU A 566 -8.91 -5.73 34.47
C GLU A 566 -10.38 -5.67 34.89
N LYS A 567 -11.28 -5.29 33.98
CA LYS A 567 -12.73 -5.29 34.23
C LYS A 567 -13.27 -6.70 34.44
N LYS A 568 -12.88 -7.67 33.59
CA LYS A 568 -13.25 -9.09 33.75
C LYS A 568 -12.71 -9.68 35.05
N MET A 569 -11.45 -9.38 35.39
CA MET A 569 -10.83 -9.83 36.64
C MET A 569 -11.51 -9.25 37.88
N ARG A 570 -11.88 -7.95 37.86
CA ARG A 570 -12.69 -7.35 38.93
C ARG A 570 -14.05 -8.03 39.08
N LEU A 571 -14.71 -8.34 37.98
CA LEU A 571 -16.02 -8.99 37.95
C LEU A 571 -15.94 -10.46 38.41
N LEU A 572 -14.84 -11.15 38.11
CA LEU A 572 -14.56 -12.49 38.63
C LEU A 572 -14.26 -12.47 40.12
N ARG A 573 -13.46 -11.51 40.59
CA ARG A 573 -13.20 -11.31 42.03
C ARG A 573 -14.49 -11.03 42.80
N SER A 574 -15.32 -10.10 42.33
CA SER A 574 -16.60 -9.81 42.99
C SER A 574 -17.52 -11.03 43.04
N LYS A 575 -17.56 -11.85 41.98
CA LYS A 575 -18.32 -13.12 41.97
C LYS A 575 -17.76 -14.15 42.95
N LEU A 576 -16.43 -14.26 43.07
CA LEU A 576 -15.78 -15.15 44.03
C LEU A 576 -16.01 -14.70 45.48
N ASP A 577 -16.00 -13.39 45.72
CA ASP A 577 -16.21 -12.83 47.06
C ASP A 577 -17.68 -12.98 47.50
N CYS A 578 -18.66 -12.78 46.61
CA CYS A 578 -20.06 -13.10 46.89
C CYS A 578 -20.25 -14.59 47.23
N LYS A 579 -19.58 -15.49 46.49
CA LYS A 579 -19.69 -16.94 46.71
C LYS A 579 -18.96 -17.45 47.96
N LYS A 580 -18.13 -16.62 48.61
CA LYS A 580 -17.52 -16.91 49.91
C LYS A 580 -18.33 -16.36 51.09
N ALA A 581 -19.26 -15.45 50.81
CA ALA A 581 -20.13 -14.84 51.81
C ALA A 581 -21.46 -15.60 51.98
N ASP A 582 -21.82 -16.42 50.99
CA ASP A 582 -22.81 -17.51 51.08
C ASP A 582 -22.14 -18.79 51.61
#